data_AF-A0A812GVB6-F1
#
_entry.id   AF-A0A812GVB6-F1
#
_cell.length_a   1.000
_cell.length_b   1.000
_cell.length_c   1.000
_cell.angle_alpha   90.00
_cell.angle_beta   90.00
_cell.angle_gamma   90.00
#
_symmetry.space_group_name_H-M   'P 1'
#
loop_
_entity.id
_entity.type
_entity.pdbx_description
1 polymer ?
#
loop_
_entity_poly.entity_id
_entity_poly.type
_entity_poly.pdbx_seq_one_letter_code
_entity_poly.pdbx_strand_id
1 'polypeptide(L)' 'MRKFYVVEGDINAKKAKLAYPTLALCEKCVSHYVVISEGERTYQECAKCGADKS' A
#
# COMPACT_ATOMS: atom_id res chain seq x y z
N MET A 1 -1.18 -12.77 3.22
CA MET A 1 -2.27 -12.24 2.35
C MET A 1 -1.94 -10.83 1.88
N ARG A 2 -2.30 -10.49 0.65
CA ARG A 2 -2.07 -9.16 0.04
C ARG A 2 -3.41 -8.45 -0.11
N LYS A 3 -3.44 -7.16 0.19
CA LYS A 3 -4.62 -6.31 0.01
C LYS A 3 -4.17 -4.97 -0.56
N PHE A 4 -5.10 -4.22 -1.10
CA PHE A 4 -4.89 -2.81 -1.33
C PHE A 4 -4.88 -2.09 0.01
N TYR A 5 -3.83 -1.33 0.29
CA TYR A 5 -3.73 -0.50 1.48
C TYR A 5 -3.59 0.94 1.02
N VAL A 6 -4.44 1.81 1.54
CA VAL A 6 -4.26 3.26 1.43
C VAL A 6 -3.27 3.65 2.51
N VAL A 7 -2.09 4.08 2.10
CA VAL A 7 -1.03 4.47 3.04
C VAL A 7 -0.82 5.97 3.01
N GLU A 8 -0.30 6.54 4.10
CA GLU A 8 0.23 7.91 4.04
C GLU A 8 1.43 7.96 3.10
N GLY A 9 1.29 8.76 2.05
CA GLY A 9 2.33 9.15 1.12
C GLY A 9 2.83 10.54 1.47
N ASP A 10 2.71 11.47 0.53
CA ASP A 10 3.28 12.80 0.67
C ASP A 10 2.22 13.80 1.13
N ILE A 11 2.08 13.97 2.46
CA ILE A 11 1.11 14.90 3.07
C ILE A 11 1.33 16.36 2.67
N ASN A 12 2.51 16.71 2.13
CA ASN A 12 2.81 18.02 1.57
C ASN A 12 2.43 18.15 0.08
N ALA A 13 1.98 17.08 -0.58
CA ALA A 13 1.59 17.15 -1.97
C ALA A 13 0.28 17.94 -2.13
N LYS A 14 0.33 18.98 -2.98
CA LYS A 14 -0.84 19.80 -3.37
C LYS A 14 -2.03 19.01 -3.94
N LYS A 15 -1.87 17.73 -4.28
CA LYS A 15 -2.94 16.85 -4.77
C LYS A 15 -3.20 15.74 -3.76
N ALA A 16 -4.42 15.67 -3.24
CA ALA A 16 -4.84 14.65 -2.27
C ALA A 16 -4.58 13.19 -2.73
N LYS A 17 -4.61 12.93 -4.05
CA LYS A 17 -4.25 11.62 -4.64
C LYS A 17 -2.81 11.19 -4.40
N LEU A 18 -1.89 12.13 -4.14
CA LEU A 18 -0.49 11.86 -3.83
C LEU A 18 -0.22 11.78 -2.32
N ALA A 19 -1.08 12.42 -1.52
CA ALA A 19 -1.03 12.33 -0.07
C ALA A 19 -1.40 10.93 0.41
N TYR A 20 -2.33 10.26 -0.27
CA TYR A 20 -2.83 8.95 0.13
C TYR A 20 -2.88 7.95 -1.03
N PRO A 21 -1.71 7.46 -1.49
CA PRO A 21 -1.66 6.45 -2.53
C PRO A 21 -2.18 5.10 -2.04
N THR A 22 -2.90 4.41 -2.92
CA THR A 22 -3.30 3.02 -2.72
C THR A 22 -2.21 2.10 -3.26
N LEU A 23 -1.62 1.27 -2.39
CA LEU A 23 -0.55 0.34 -2.74
C LEU A 23 -0.96 -1.09 -2.36
N ALA A 24 -0.70 -2.04 -3.27
CA ALA A 24 -0.77 -3.45 -2.95
C ALA A 24 0.44 -3.81 -2.09
N LEU A 25 0.23 -4.10 -0.80
CA LEU A 25 1.32 -4.46 0.12
C LEU A 25 1.10 -5.86 0.69
N CYS A 26 2.18 -6.53 1.05
CA CYS A 26 2.13 -7.75 1.86
C CYS A 26 2.12 -7.39 3.36
N GLU A 27 1.68 -8.31 4.22
CA GLU A 27 1.61 -8.11 5.68
C GLU A 27 2.94 -7.66 6.32
N LYS A 28 4.07 -8.05 5.74
CA LYS A 28 5.38 -7.59 6.20
C LYS A 28 5.64 -6.15 5.80
N CYS A 29 5.44 -5.81 4.52
CA CYS A 29 5.72 -4.47 4.03
C CYS A 29 4.73 -3.45 4.56
N VAL A 30 3.45 -3.80 4.68
CA VAL A 30 2.41 -2.90 5.19
C VAL A 30 2.71 -2.41 6.61
N SER A 31 3.38 -3.23 7.44
CA SER A 31 3.80 -2.85 8.79
C SER A 31 4.81 -1.69 8.84
N HIS A 32 5.49 -1.40 7.73
CA HIS A 32 6.39 -0.25 7.61
C HIS A 32 5.69 1.03 7.11
N TYR A 33 4.40 0.95 6.80
CA TYR A 33 3.61 2.07 6.30
C TYR A 33 2.50 2.40 7.29
N VAL A 34 2.10 3.68 7.32
CA VAL A 34 0.91 4.09 8.06
C VAL A 34 -0.31 3.80 7.18
N VAL A 35 -1.04 2.74 7.51
CA VAL A 35 -2.28 2.38 6.82
C VAL A 35 -3.41 3.26 7.32
N ILE A 36 -4.01 4.01 6.41
CA ILE A 36 -5.21 4.80 6.66
C ILE A 36 -6.45 3.96 6.42
N SER A 37 -6.43 3.12 5.37
CA SER A 37 -7.57 2.28 5.02
C SER A 37 -7.12 0.96 4.41
N GLU A 38 -7.69 -0.14 4.89
CA GLU A 38 -7.53 -1.46 4.32
C GLU A 38 -8.62 -1.70 3.28
N GLY A 39 -8.21 -1.94 2.04
CA GLY A 39 -9.08 -2.30 0.93
C GLY A 39 -9.21 -3.81 0.73
N GLU A 40 -9.65 -4.17 -0.47
CA GLU A 40 -9.92 -5.55 -0.85
C GLU A 40 -8.65 -6.39 -1.01
N ARG A 41 -8.79 -7.71 -0.87
CA ARG A 41 -7.72 -8.67 -1.17
C ARG A 41 -7.36 -8.58 -2.65
N THR A 42 -6.07 -8.50 -2.91
CA THR A 42 -5.53 -8.37 -4.27
C THR A 42 -4.57 -9.51 -4.57
N TYR A 43 -4.54 -9.91 -5.84
CA TYR A 43 -3.56 -10.85 -6.37
C TYR A 43 -2.32 -10.14 -6.93
N GLN A 44 -2.30 -8.80 -6.92
CA GLN A 44 -1.12 -8.05 -7.33
C GLN A 44 0.08 -8.33 -6.43
N GLU A 45 1.26 -8.31 -7.04
CA GLU A 45 2.53 -8.36 -6.34
C GLU A 45 2.67 -7.18 -5.37
N CYS A 46 3.47 -7.37 -4.32
CA CYS A 46 3.72 -6.31 -3.36
C CYS A 46 4.45 -5.17 -4.07
N ALA A 47 3.84 -3.98 -4.15
CA ALA A 47 4.41 -2.80 -4.78
C ALA A 47 5.77 -2.39 -4.20
N LYS A 48 6.10 -2.85 -2.98
CA LYS A 48 7.36 -2.53 -2.29
C LYS A 48 8.48 -3.54 -2.51
N CYS A 49 8.18 -4.83 -2.35
CA CYS A 49 9.21 -5.87 -2.41
C CYS A 49 9.09 -6.76 -3.65
N GLY A 50 8.11 -6.52 -4.51
CA GLY A 50 7.81 -7.36 -5.67
C GLY A 50 7.57 -8.82 -5.29
N ALA A 51 7.28 -9.10 -4.01
CA ALA A 51 7.25 -10.47 -3.49
C ALA A 51 5.99 -11.19 -3.98
N ASP A 52 6.02 -11.58 -5.24
CA ASP A 52 5.49 -12.83 -5.72
C ASP A 52 6.49 -13.93 -5.33
N LYS A 53 6.35 -14.45 -4.11
CA LYS A 53 7.08 -15.66 -3.74
C LYS A 53 6.22 -16.85 -4.10
N SER A 54 6.59 -17.46 -5.23
CA SER A 54 6.43 -18.87 -5.57
C SER A 54 6.75 -19.81 -4.41
#